data_AF-A0A7C8NXH8-F1
#
_entry.id   AF-A0A7C8NXH8-F1
#
_cell.length_a   1.000
_cell.length_b   1.000
_cell.length_c   1.000
_cell.angle_alpha   90.00
_cell.angle_beta   90.00
_cell.angle_gamma   90.00
#
_symmetry.space_group_name_H-M   'P 1'
#
loop_
_entity.id
_entity.type
_entity.pdbx_description
1 polymer ?
#
loop_
_entity_poly.entity_id
_entity_poly.type
_entity_poly.pdbx_seq_one_letter_code
_entity_poly.pdbx_strand_id
1 'polypeptide(L)'
;MVETLNPLFYDPNWNRQPEPGPTGGLELIQINRRNEWIVKLKFTQAGKPSTGTGFYLNVPDTKSHVIVTAGHNLINENKHLSKNIEILKPDGKSIEVKESDVFISKSYERNPTARNAENDYGVILTKRDEDVSKNKGFGFSLMFRHEDLMDRVLEVSGYQADSEAGQPKMSSGLCTRSWSDLVEYEIKTEQGLSGSPVYLPCKGHEAVIAIHHGQKKKATGTRLNEKVLCDIFRFAKVGYKGKSLKVAHKQANDMGIYLRLPGHSDFGKVRLGKEGLDTAFDIFPGYSPVSGVPEEPLYVFRFIHPPDWPEGRSEEKWVLWDASDDTVTLTEHLQEFCFVKLEKGKDKGENAPFGVVLPIKGDDLVELRMQVTDITPGDIKLGVRESSEISFDRHFENKVFKFNYFQFE
;
A
#
# COMPACT_ATOMS: atom_id res chain seq x y z
N MET A 1 -2.89 33.78 -33.78
CA MET A 1 -4.13 33.97 -33.01
C MET A 1 -4.77 32.60 -32.91
N VAL A 2 -4.61 31.94 -31.77
CA VAL A 2 -5.19 30.62 -31.53
C VAL A 2 -6.63 30.85 -31.15
N GLU A 3 -7.57 30.36 -31.96
CA GLU A 3 -8.99 30.31 -31.62
C GLU A 3 -9.15 29.39 -30.41
N THR A 4 -9.34 29.98 -29.23
CA THR A 4 -9.75 29.24 -28.04
C THR A 4 -11.21 28.84 -28.21
N LEU A 5 -11.47 27.53 -28.13
CA LEU A 5 -12.81 26.95 -28.14
C LEU A 5 -13.71 27.60 -27.07
N ASN A 6 -15.00 27.69 -27.41
CA ASN A 6 -16.03 28.34 -26.61
C ASN A 6 -16.20 27.65 -25.24
N PRO A 7 -16.21 28.39 -24.11
CA PRO A 7 -16.28 27.84 -22.74
C PRO A 7 -17.55 27.05 -22.41
N LEU A 8 -18.51 26.93 -23.34
CA LEU A 8 -19.66 26.03 -23.22
C LEU A 8 -19.33 24.54 -23.45
N PHE A 9 -18.12 24.21 -23.91
CA PHE A 9 -17.64 22.84 -24.12
C PHE A 9 -16.51 22.41 -23.17
N TYR A 10 -16.14 23.27 -22.22
CA TYR A 10 -15.13 22.98 -21.21
C TYR A 10 -15.83 22.91 -19.86
N ASP A 11 -16.05 21.70 -19.32
CA ASP A 11 -16.47 21.55 -17.93
C ASP A 11 -15.21 21.62 -17.05
N PRO A 12 -14.99 22.71 -16.27
CA PRO A 12 -13.87 22.80 -15.34
C PRO A 12 -13.89 21.71 -14.25
N ASN A 13 -14.95 20.90 -14.15
CA ASN A 13 -15.01 19.72 -13.29
C ASN A 13 -14.26 18.49 -13.83
N TRP A 14 -13.78 18.46 -15.08
CA TRP A 14 -12.98 17.32 -15.58
C TRP A 14 -11.57 17.25 -14.97
N ASN A 15 -10.97 18.40 -14.65
CA ASN A 15 -9.71 18.46 -13.90
C ASN A 15 -9.94 18.54 -12.38
N ARG A 16 -11.19 18.45 -11.91
CA ARG A 16 -11.46 18.36 -10.47
C ARG A 16 -11.12 16.96 -10.01
N GLN A 17 -10.23 16.92 -9.01
CA GLN A 17 -10.08 15.75 -8.16
C GLN A 17 -11.47 15.20 -7.80
N PRO A 18 -11.72 13.89 -7.95
CA PRO A 18 -12.92 13.30 -7.38
C PRO A 18 -12.97 13.72 -5.92
N GLU A 19 -14.09 14.28 -5.47
CA GLU A 19 -14.26 14.48 -4.04
C GLU A 19 -14.08 13.12 -3.35
N PRO A 20 -13.33 13.04 -2.23
CA PRO A 20 -13.21 11.81 -1.48
C PRO A 20 -14.62 11.27 -1.25
N GLY A 21 -14.92 10.12 -1.83
CA GLY A 21 -16.18 9.44 -1.59
C GLY A 21 -16.36 9.26 -0.08
N PRO A 22 -17.58 9.35 0.46
CA PRO A 22 -17.80 9.21 1.89
C PRO A 22 -17.14 7.90 2.38
N THR A 23 -16.29 8.01 3.40
CA THR A 23 -15.84 6.85 4.18
C THR A 23 -17.10 6.29 4.85
N GLY A 24 -17.77 5.36 4.17
CA GLY A 24 -19.00 4.71 4.65
C GLY A 24 -18.78 4.07 6.01
N GLY A 25 -19.86 3.91 6.79
CA GLY A 25 -19.81 3.23 8.08
C GLY A 25 -19.37 1.77 7.97
N LEU A 26 -18.97 1.16 9.09
CA LEU A 26 -18.62 -0.26 9.13
C LEU A 26 -19.85 -1.13 8.88
N GLU A 27 -19.70 -2.17 8.08
CA GLU A 27 -20.73 -3.20 7.96
C GLU A 27 -20.88 -3.98 9.28
N LEU A 28 -22.13 -4.26 9.67
CA LEU A 28 -22.56 -4.71 11.01
C LEU A 28 -22.00 -6.06 11.53
N ILE A 29 -21.11 -6.76 10.81
CA ILE A 29 -20.90 -8.22 11.00
C ILE A 29 -19.48 -8.64 11.48
N GLN A 30 -18.51 -7.73 11.72
CA GLN A 30 -17.09 -8.16 11.82
C GLN A 30 -16.39 -8.12 13.20
N ILE A 31 -17.05 -7.76 14.30
CA ILE A 31 -16.39 -7.61 15.63
C ILE A 31 -15.63 -8.88 16.07
N ASN A 32 -16.21 -10.07 15.87
CA ASN A 32 -15.55 -11.32 16.26
C ASN A 32 -14.29 -11.61 15.43
N ARG A 33 -14.34 -11.34 14.11
CA ARG A 33 -13.17 -11.48 13.22
C ARG A 33 -12.07 -10.48 13.58
N ARG A 34 -12.44 -9.24 13.90
CA ARG A 34 -11.52 -8.18 14.33
C ARG A 34 -10.67 -8.62 15.53
N ASN A 35 -11.30 -9.21 16.54
CA ASN A 35 -10.61 -9.65 17.74
C ASN A 35 -9.57 -10.75 17.46
N GLU A 36 -9.82 -11.62 16.48
CA GLU A 36 -8.86 -12.64 16.05
C GLU A 36 -7.64 -12.07 15.31
N TRP A 37 -7.75 -10.85 14.79
CA TRP A 37 -6.67 -10.14 14.11
C TRP A 37 -5.78 -9.35 15.08
N ILE A 38 -6.13 -9.27 16.36
CA ILE A 38 -5.36 -8.55 17.38
C ILE A 38 -4.75 -9.58 18.34
N VAL A 39 -3.44 -9.50 18.52
CA VAL A 39 -2.67 -10.47 19.32
C VAL A 39 -2.04 -9.84 20.55
N LYS A 40 -2.02 -10.60 21.65
CA LYS A 40 -1.27 -10.22 22.85
C LYS A 40 0.16 -10.72 22.70
N LEU A 41 1.11 -9.81 22.87
CA LEU A 41 2.54 -10.12 22.91
C LEU A 41 2.98 -10.27 24.35
N LYS A 42 3.83 -11.25 24.61
CA LYS A 42 4.56 -11.43 25.86
C LYS A 42 6.03 -11.50 25.55
N PHE A 43 6.85 -10.80 26.32
CA PHE A 43 8.30 -10.74 26.09
C PHE A 43 9.03 -10.36 27.37
N THR A 44 10.36 -10.48 27.35
CA THR A 44 11.23 -10.11 28.47
C THR A 44 12.10 -8.92 28.08
N GLN A 45 12.07 -7.85 28.87
CA GLN A 45 12.93 -6.67 28.72
C GLN A 45 13.66 -6.39 30.03
N ALA A 46 14.98 -6.22 29.96
CA ALA A 46 15.82 -5.98 31.15
C ALA A 46 15.57 -7.00 32.28
N GLY A 47 15.33 -8.27 31.92
CA GLY A 47 15.06 -9.36 32.87
C GLY A 47 13.65 -9.37 33.47
N LYS A 48 12.75 -8.46 33.07
CA LYS A 48 11.37 -8.40 33.56
C LYS A 48 10.37 -8.82 32.49
N PRO A 49 9.34 -9.60 32.83
CA PRO A 49 8.25 -9.89 31.91
C PRO A 49 7.49 -8.60 31.59
N SER A 50 7.13 -8.45 30.33
CA SER A 50 6.35 -7.33 29.81
C SER A 50 5.36 -7.86 28.77
N THR A 51 4.37 -7.04 28.47
CA THR A 51 3.30 -7.35 27.51
C THR A 51 3.03 -6.17 26.61
N GLY A 52 2.64 -6.45 25.38
CA GLY A 52 2.20 -5.46 24.42
C GLY A 52 1.09 -6.01 23.53
N THR A 53 0.69 -5.22 22.55
CA THR A 53 -0.28 -5.60 21.53
C THR A 53 0.41 -5.65 20.17
N GLY A 54 -0.01 -6.57 19.31
CA GLY A 54 0.24 -6.51 17.88
C GLY A 54 -1.04 -6.81 17.11
N PHE A 55 -1.01 -6.65 15.80
CA PHE A 55 -2.14 -7.00 14.95
C PHE A 55 -1.70 -7.52 13.60
N TYR A 56 -2.48 -8.42 13.02
CA TYR A 56 -2.29 -8.87 11.67
C TYR A 56 -2.66 -7.75 10.69
N LEU A 57 -1.76 -7.45 9.76
CA LEU A 57 -2.02 -6.58 8.61
C LEU A 57 -2.16 -7.47 7.38
N ASN A 58 -3.25 -7.31 6.61
CA ASN A 58 -3.46 -8.09 5.39
C ASN A 58 -2.54 -7.59 4.27
N VAL A 59 -1.31 -8.06 4.26
CA VAL A 59 -0.35 -7.77 3.19
C VAL A 59 -0.56 -8.81 2.05
N PRO A 60 -0.84 -8.37 0.82
CA PRO A 60 -1.02 -9.28 -0.31
C PRO A 60 0.33 -9.85 -0.78
N ASP A 61 0.28 -10.91 -1.58
CA ASP A 61 1.44 -11.55 -2.23
C ASP A 61 2.59 -12.02 -1.30
N THR A 62 2.38 -12.12 0.01
CA THR A 62 3.35 -12.70 0.95
C THR A 62 3.00 -14.10 1.41
N LYS A 63 4.04 -14.91 1.68
CA LYS A 63 3.95 -16.27 2.24
C LYS A 63 3.84 -16.29 3.77
N SER A 64 3.89 -15.14 4.41
CA SER A 64 3.85 -14.99 5.86
C SER A 64 2.64 -14.18 6.29
N HIS A 65 2.15 -14.43 7.50
CA HIS A 65 1.34 -13.43 8.19
C HIS A 65 2.25 -12.31 8.67
N VAL A 66 1.78 -11.07 8.51
CA VAL A 66 2.50 -9.86 8.92
C VAL A 66 1.82 -9.31 10.16
N ILE A 67 2.51 -9.38 11.30
CA ILE A 67 2.04 -8.80 12.56
C ILE A 67 2.79 -7.50 12.78
N VAL A 68 2.06 -6.40 12.93
CA VAL A 68 2.61 -5.08 13.19
C VAL A 68 2.45 -4.74 14.68
N THR A 69 3.44 -4.06 15.25
CA THR A 69 3.46 -3.66 16.67
C THR A 69 4.31 -2.40 16.87
N ALA A 70 4.33 -1.86 18.09
CA ALA A 70 5.21 -0.76 18.46
C ALA A 70 6.66 -1.23 18.55
N GLY A 71 7.60 -0.38 18.13
CA GLY A 71 9.03 -0.68 18.14
C GLY A 71 9.55 -0.95 19.55
N HIS A 72 9.07 -0.20 20.55
CA HIS A 72 9.50 -0.40 21.95
C HIS A 72 9.05 -1.72 22.58
N ASN A 73 8.10 -2.45 21.96
CA ASN A 73 7.81 -3.82 22.37
C ASN A 73 8.96 -4.78 21.98
N LEU A 74 9.78 -4.39 21.00
CA LEU A 74 10.83 -5.22 20.39
C LEU A 74 12.24 -4.80 20.81
N ILE A 75 12.44 -3.55 21.21
CA ILE A 75 13.72 -3.01 21.70
C ILE A 75 13.48 -2.00 22.82
N ASN A 76 14.33 -1.99 23.84
CA ASN A 76 14.23 -0.98 24.91
C ASN A 76 15.08 0.27 24.63
N GLU A 77 14.91 1.30 25.46
CA GLU A 77 15.63 2.58 25.34
C GLU A 77 17.17 2.44 25.42
N ASN A 78 17.65 1.36 26.02
CA ASN A 78 19.08 1.02 26.12
C ASN A 78 19.59 0.21 24.92
N LYS A 79 18.79 0.09 23.85
CA LYS A 79 19.09 -0.68 22.62
C LYS A 79 19.24 -2.19 22.82
N HIS A 80 18.71 -2.73 23.92
CA HIS A 80 18.64 -4.17 24.10
C HIS A 80 17.33 -4.71 23.52
N LEU A 81 17.45 -5.71 22.64
CA LEU A 81 16.30 -6.41 22.07
C LEU A 81 15.50 -7.12 23.16
N SER A 82 14.18 -7.13 22.99
CA SER A 82 13.25 -7.97 23.75
C SER A 82 13.57 -9.44 23.49
N LYS A 83 13.53 -10.24 24.55
CA LYS A 83 13.80 -11.69 24.50
C LYS A 83 12.52 -12.50 24.70
N ASN A 84 12.53 -13.75 24.25
CA ASN A 84 11.43 -14.71 24.44
C ASN A 84 10.08 -14.11 24.02
N ILE A 85 10.04 -13.54 22.80
CA ILE A 85 8.84 -12.93 22.27
C ILE A 85 7.86 -14.06 21.92
N GLU A 86 6.68 -14.00 22.50
CA GLU A 86 5.59 -14.96 22.31
C GLU A 86 4.33 -14.23 21.86
N ILE A 87 3.66 -14.79 20.86
CA ILE A 87 2.32 -14.38 20.45
C ILE A 87 1.32 -15.31 21.15
N LEU A 88 0.51 -14.76 22.04
CA LEU A 88 -0.46 -15.54 22.81
C LEU A 88 -1.76 -15.75 22.01
N LYS A 89 -2.21 -17.00 21.94
CA LYS A 89 -3.47 -17.39 21.31
C LYS A 89 -4.60 -17.47 22.34
N PRO A 90 -5.86 -17.33 21.91
CA PRO A 90 -7.03 -17.50 22.80
C PRO A 90 -7.12 -18.89 23.44
N ASP A 91 -6.57 -19.93 22.80
CA ASP A 91 -6.59 -21.31 23.32
C ASP A 91 -5.50 -21.59 24.37
N GLY A 92 -4.81 -20.55 24.85
CA GLY A 92 -3.74 -20.65 25.84
C GLY A 92 -2.38 -21.08 25.27
N LYS A 93 -2.30 -21.41 23.97
CA LYS A 93 -1.01 -21.71 23.31
C LYS A 93 -0.27 -20.41 22.96
N SER A 94 1.05 -20.51 22.80
CA SER A 94 1.88 -19.44 22.28
C SER A 94 2.54 -19.83 20.96
N ILE A 95 2.84 -18.83 20.13
CA ILE A 95 3.79 -18.95 19.03
C ILE A 95 5.06 -18.26 19.47
N GLU A 96 6.17 -19.00 19.56
CA GLU A 96 7.49 -18.43 19.77
C GLU A 96 7.95 -17.70 18.50
N VAL A 97 8.43 -16.47 18.67
CA VAL A 97 8.92 -15.63 17.58
C VAL A 97 10.45 -15.71 17.55
N LYS A 98 11.00 -16.08 16.39
CA LYS A 98 12.44 -16.10 16.17
C LYS A 98 12.95 -14.70 15.88
N GLU A 99 14.18 -14.42 16.29
CA GLU A 99 14.83 -13.12 16.02
C GLU A 99 14.88 -12.80 14.52
N SER A 100 15.07 -13.80 13.65
CA SER A 100 15.07 -13.63 12.18
C SER A 100 13.71 -13.19 11.61
N ASP A 101 12.63 -13.40 12.36
CA ASP A 101 11.27 -13.05 11.96
C ASP A 101 10.84 -11.69 12.53
N VAL A 102 11.76 -10.96 13.19
CA VAL A 102 11.52 -9.63 13.76
C VAL A 102 12.23 -8.56 12.93
N PHE A 103 11.50 -7.50 12.63
CA PHE A 103 12.04 -6.26 12.08
C PHE A 103 11.67 -5.08 12.98
N ILE A 104 12.61 -4.16 13.16
CA ILE A 104 12.42 -2.91 13.87
C ILE A 104 12.76 -1.79 12.90
N SER A 105 11.98 -0.72 12.90
CA SER A 105 12.31 0.51 12.16
C SER A 105 13.76 0.90 12.41
N LYS A 106 14.58 0.97 11.35
CA LYS A 106 16.02 1.28 11.48
C LYS A 106 16.28 2.62 12.17
N SER A 107 15.39 3.60 11.97
CA SER A 107 15.48 4.89 12.65
C SER A 107 15.27 4.70 14.16
N TYR A 108 14.27 3.93 14.54
CA TYR A 108 13.94 3.66 15.93
C TYR A 108 14.98 2.81 16.64
N GLU A 109 15.44 1.74 15.99
CA GLU A 109 16.52 0.89 16.51
C GLU A 109 17.78 1.71 16.85
N ARG A 110 18.11 2.71 16.02
CA ARG A 110 19.24 3.62 16.27
C ARG A 110 19.01 4.55 17.45
N ASN A 111 17.78 5.00 17.68
CA ASN A 111 17.38 5.92 18.74
C ASN A 111 15.99 5.55 19.31
N PRO A 112 15.91 4.52 20.17
CA PRO A 112 14.63 3.98 20.66
C PRO A 112 14.12 4.81 21.83
N THR A 113 13.74 6.05 21.56
CA THR A 113 13.28 7.01 22.57
C THR A 113 12.00 7.70 22.13
N ALA A 114 11.32 8.29 23.11
CA ALA A 114 10.12 9.10 22.88
C ALA A 114 10.30 10.26 21.87
N ARG A 115 11.54 10.68 21.59
CA ARG A 115 11.85 11.72 20.60
C ARG A 115 11.78 11.24 19.14
N ASN A 116 11.66 9.94 18.94
CA ASN A 116 11.67 9.28 17.64
C ASN A 116 10.38 8.45 17.46
N ALA A 117 9.30 8.92 18.07
CA ALA A 117 8.05 8.17 18.22
C ALA A 117 7.34 7.95 16.87
N GLU A 118 7.55 8.82 15.90
CA GLU A 118 7.12 8.65 14.50
C GLU A 118 7.77 7.43 13.82
N ASN A 119 8.79 6.85 14.45
CA ASN A 119 9.47 5.65 13.98
C ASN A 119 9.23 4.45 14.89
N ASP A 120 8.41 4.56 15.95
CA ASP A 120 8.17 3.54 16.97
C ASP A 120 7.27 2.41 16.49
N TYR A 121 7.77 1.64 15.52
CA TYR A 121 7.09 0.49 14.96
C TYR A 121 8.06 -0.65 14.64
N GLY A 122 7.49 -1.85 14.55
CA GLY A 122 8.17 -3.03 14.06
C GLY A 122 7.19 -4.08 13.56
N VAL A 123 7.76 -5.16 13.04
CA VAL A 123 7.05 -6.22 12.33
C VAL A 123 7.53 -7.56 12.84
N ILE A 124 6.60 -8.49 13.00
CA ILE A 124 6.84 -9.90 13.27
C ILE A 124 6.24 -10.70 12.12
N LEU A 125 7.01 -11.58 11.50
CA LEU A 125 6.51 -12.53 10.52
C LEU A 125 6.17 -13.86 11.19
N THR A 126 5.04 -14.45 10.81
CA THR A 126 4.70 -15.82 11.21
C THR A 126 4.27 -16.62 9.99
N LYS A 127 4.30 -17.96 10.11
CA LYS A 127 3.89 -18.84 9.02
C LYS A 127 2.42 -18.59 8.67
N ARG A 128 2.13 -18.38 7.38
CA ARG A 128 0.76 -18.29 6.86
C ARG A 128 0.15 -19.69 6.76
N ASP A 129 -1.14 -19.80 7.06
CA ASP A 129 -1.90 -21.01 6.77
C ASP A 129 -2.02 -21.22 5.24
N GLU A 130 -1.99 -22.48 4.79
CA GLU A 130 -2.17 -22.81 3.37
C GLU A 130 -3.62 -22.53 2.90
N ASP A 131 -4.55 -22.54 3.84
CA ASP A 131 -5.96 -22.21 3.61
C ASP A 131 -6.15 -20.68 3.64
N VAL A 132 -6.36 -20.10 2.45
CA VAL A 132 -6.55 -18.66 2.25
C VAL A 132 -7.75 -18.12 3.05
N SER A 133 -8.76 -18.93 3.32
CA SER A 133 -9.93 -18.53 4.11
C SER A 133 -9.61 -18.28 5.58
N LYS A 134 -8.46 -18.79 6.05
CA LYS A 134 -7.93 -18.56 7.40
C LYS A 134 -6.96 -17.38 7.47
N ASN A 135 -6.80 -16.65 6.37
CA ASN A 135 -6.01 -15.44 6.39
C ASN A 135 -6.58 -14.42 7.35
N LYS A 136 -5.66 -13.69 7.99
CA LYS A 136 -5.97 -12.75 9.05
C LYS A 136 -5.35 -11.42 8.72
N GLY A 137 -6.09 -10.38 9.06
CA GLY A 137 -5.55 -9.05 9.16
C GLY A 137 -6.49 -7.96 8.69
N PHE A 138 -6.25 -6.80 9.27
CA PHE A 138 -6.86 -5.55 8.89
C PHE A 138 -6.45 -5.12 7.48
N GLY A 139 -7.32 -4.37 6.82
CA GLY A 139 -6.98 -3.68 5.59
C GLY A 139 -6.12 -2.44 5.87
N PHE A 140 -5.67 -1.81 4.79
CA PHE A 140 -5.00 -0.51 4.82
C PHE A 140 -5.19 0.23 3.49
N SER A 141 -4.99 1.54 3.53
CA SER A 141 -4.95 2.38 2.34
C SER A 141 -3.91 3.48 2.49
N LEU A 142 -3.03 3.64 1.51
CA LEU A 142 -2.10 4.76 1.43
C LEU A 142 -2.80 6.10 1.28
N MET A 143 -4.05 6.14 0.80
CA MET A 143 -4.82 7.39 0.70
C MET A 143 -4.96 8.07 2.05
N PHE A 144 -5.13 7.29 3.13
CA PHE A 144 -5.27 7.86 4.46
C PHE A 144 -4.08 8.69 4.88
N ARG A 145 -2.88 8.49 4.31
CA ARG A 145 -1.68 9.30 4.60
C ARG A 145 -1.85 10.77 4.20
N HIS A 146 -2.66 11.04 3.18
CA HIS A 146 -2.89 12.37 2.62
C HIS A 146 -4.14 13.04 3.20
N GLU A 147 -4.98 12.28 3.92
CA GLU A 147 -6.15 12.81 4.60
C GLU A 147 -5.76 13.53 5.90
N ASP A 148 -6.39 14.69 6.12
CA ASP A 148 -6.49 15.27 7.46
C ASP A 148 -7.55 14.52 8.27
N LEU A 149 -7.11 13.92 9.36
CA LEU A 149 -7.94 13.11 10.23
C LEU A 149 -8.44 13.89 11.44
N MET A 150 -8.11 15.18 11.56
CA MET A 150 -8.57 16.03 12.66
C MET A 150 -10.10 15.94 12.82
N ASP A 151 -10.55 15.86 14.08
CA ASP A 151 -11.95 15.71 14.49
C ASP A 151 -12.65 14.40 14.06
N ARG A 152 -11.95 13.48 13.37
CA ARG A 152 -12.48 12.12 13.14
C ARG A 152 -12.39 11.28 14.40
N VAL A 153 -13.41 10.45 14.63
CA VAL A 153 -13.39 9.43 15.70
C VAL A 153 -12.53 8.27 15.25
N LEU A 154 -11.42 8.03 15.95
CA LEU A 154 -10.53 6.89 15.70
C LEU A 154 -10.88 5.75 16.64
N GLU A 155 -10.83 4.51 16.13
CA GLU A 155 -10.98 3.30 16.93
C GLU A 155 -9.61 2.68 17.22
N VAL A 156 -9.42 2.21 18.46
CA VAL A 156 -8.23 1.50 18.92
C VAL A 156 -8.67 0.24 19.62
N SER A 157 -7.98 -0.88 19.35
CA SER A 157 -8.31 -2.15 19.99
C SER A 157 -7.06 -2.91 20.37
N GLY A 158 -6.94 -3.32 21.63
CA GLY A 158 -5.73 -3.96 22.12
C GLY A 158 -5.86 -4.56 23.49
N TYR A 159 -4.75 -5.05 24.01
CA TYR A 159 -4.70 -5.73 25.31
C TYR A 159 -4.19 -4.79 26.39
N GLN A 160 -4.85 -4.80 27.54
CA GLN A 160 -4.26 -4.26 28.76
C GLN A 160 -3.40 -5.35 29.43
N ALA A 161 -2.53 -4.97 30.36
CA ALA A 161 -1.63 -5.90 31.04
C ALA A 161 -2.36 -7.12 31.64
N ASP A 162 -3.53 -6.90 32.23
CA ASP A 162 -4.39 -7.90 32.88
C ASP A 162 -5.34 -8.64 31.91
N SER A 163 -5.45 -8.21 30.65
CA SER A 163 -6.41 -8.79 29.71
C SER A 163 -5.98 -10.17 29.22
N GLU A 164 -6.88 -11.14 29.16
CA GLU A 164 -6.59 -12.46 28.61
C GLU A 164 -6.44 -12.43 27.08
N ALA A 165 -5.66 -13.34 26.52
CA ALA A 165 -5.52 -13.46 25.07
C ALA A 165 -6.88 -13.82 24.42
N GLY A 166 -7.19 -13.20 23.28
CA GLY A 166 -8.50 -13.36 22.61
C GLY A 166 -9.59 -12.42 23.11
N GLN A 167 -9.34 -11.62 24.13
CA GLN A 167 -10.26 -10.61 24.67
C GLN A 167 -9.65 -9.19 24.58
N PRO A 168 -9.34 -8.68 23.37
CA PRO A 168 -8.88 -7.31 23.23
C PRO A 168 -10.01 -6.34 23.61
N LYS A 169 -9.64 -5.22 24.25
CA LYS A 169 -10.57 -4.15 24.60
C LYS A 169 -10.55 -3.08 23.52
N MET A 170 -11.73 -2.56 23.20
CA MET A 170 -11.91 -1.47 22.25
C MET A 170 -12.07 -0.13 22.98
N SER A 171 -11.55 0.92 22.38
CA SER A 171 -11.76 2.30 22.80
C SER A 171 -11.82 3.20 21.57
N SER A 172 -12.54 4.31 21.66
CA SER A 172 -12.65 5.28 20.59
C SER A 172 -12.42 6.69 21.13
N GLY A 173 -11.90 7.59 20.30
CA GLY A 173 -11.65 8.97 20.69
C GLY A 173 -11.43 9.88 19.49
N LEU A 174 -11.62 11.18 19.67
CA LEU A 174 -11.40 12.16 18.61
C LEU A 174 -9.92 12.32 18.31
N CYS A 175 -9.58 12.36 17.03
CA CYS A 175 -8.26 12.79 16.56
C CYS A 175 -8.09 14.29 16.82
N THR A 176 -7.13 14.65 17.66
CA THR A 176 -6.87 16.04 18.03
C THR A 176 -5.78 16.66 17.18
N ARG A 177 -4.90 15.83 16.60
CA ARG A 177 -3.84 16.25 15.68
C ARG A 177 -3.56 15.16 14.66
N SER A 178 -3.54 15.54 13.39
CA SER A 178 -3.16 14.69 12.28
C SER A 178 -1.90 15.25 11.64
N TRP A 179 -0.77 14.58 11.85
CA TRP A 179 0.43 14.85 11.09
C TRP A 179 0.65 13.77 10.05
N SER A 180 1.65 14.09 9.25
CA SER A 180 2.14 13.26 8.18
C SER A 180 2.58 11.87 8.74
N ASP A 181 3.39 11.84 9.79
CA ASP A 181 3.96 10.60 10.33
C ASP A 181 3.39 10.16 11.68
N LEU A 182 2.52 10.97 12.28
CA LEU A 182 1.94 10.75 13.62
C LEU A 182 0.50 11.21 13.68
N VAL A 183 -0.28 10.60 14.57
CA VAL A 183 -1.61 11.06 14.99
C VAL A 183 -1.71 11.11 16.51
N GLU A 184 -2.43 12.11 17.04
CA GLU A 184 -2.82 12.19 18.45
C GLU A 184 -4.34 12.11 18.60
N TYR A 185 -4.81 11.42 19.63
CA TYR A 185 -6.24 11.23 19.85
C TYR A 185 -6.60 11.08 21.34
N GLU A 186 -7.88 11.29 21.64
CA GLU A 186 -8.43 11.31 23.00
C GLU A 186 -8.86 9.92 23.47
N ILE A 187 -7.88 9.06 23.74
CA ILE A 187 -8.12 7.75 24.34
C ILE A 187 -7.31 7.62 25.62
N LYS A 188 -7.91 7.05 26.66
CA LYS A 188 -7.21 6.73 27.90
C LYS A 188 -6.22 5.60 27.63
N THR A 189 -4.93 5.91 27.68
CA THR A 189 -3.86 4.92 27.48
C THR A 189 -3.64 4.11 28.74
N GLU A 190 -3.56 2.79 28.63
CA GLU A 190 -3.22 1.88 29.72
C GLU A 190 -2.08 0.96 29.29
N GLN A 191 -1.32 0.45 30.28
CA GLN A 191 -0.19 -0.43 30.02
C GLN A 191 -0.64 -1.67 29.23
N GLY A 192 0.10 -2.00 28.17
CA GLY A 192 -0.17 -3.14 27.27
C GLY A 192 -0.75 -2.74 25.91
N LEU A 193 -1.37 -1.56 25.80
CA LEU A 193 -1.98 -1.11 24.54
C LEU A 193 -0.94 -0.77 23.45
N SER A 194 0.33 -0.61 23.79
CA SER A 194 1.40 -0.36 22.83
C SER A 194 1.43 -1.41 21.73
N GLY A 195 1.38 -0.94 20.48
CA GLY A 195 1.30 -1.71 19.25
C GLY A 195 -0.12 -2.03 18.77
N SER A 196 -1.16 -1.49 19.43
CA SER A 196 -2.55 -1.66 18.98
C SER A 196 -2.80 -1.00 17.61
N PRO A 197 -3.63 -1.59 16.75
CA PRO A 197 -4.11 -0.94 15.56
C PRO A 197 -4.97 0.28 15.92
N VAL A 198 -4.74 1.38 15.23
CA VAL A 198 -5.63 2.53 15.15
C VAL A 198 -6.25 2.50 13.76
N TYR A 199 -7.57 2.48 13.66
CA TYR A 199 -8.24 2.24 12.39
C TYR A 199 -9.50 3.09 12.20
N LEU A 200 -9.90 3.19 10.93
CA LEU A 200 -11.08 3.89 10.46
C LEU A 200 -11.84 3.01 9.45
N PRO A 201 -13.14 3.27 9.24
CA PRO A 201 -13.88 2.65 8.15
C PRO A 201 -13.33 3.08 6.78
N CYS A 202 -13.12 2.13 5.89
CA CYS A 202 -12.71 2.33 4.50
C CYS A 202 -13.46 1.31 3.63
N LYS A 203 -14.29 1.79 2.69
CA LYS A 203 -15.12 0.92 1.84
C LYS A 203 -15.91 -0.13 2.64
N GLY A 204 -16.52 0.27 3.76
CA GLY A 204 -17.32 -0.63 4.62
C GLY A 204 -16.53 -1.47 5.63
N HIS A 205 -15.20 -1.43 5.62
CA HIS A 205 -14.34 -2.31 6.43
C HIS A 205 -13.26 -1.57 7.23
N GLU A 206 -12.66 -2.23 8.22
CA GLU A 206 -11.62 -1.66 9.06
C GLU A 206 -10.28 -1.53 8.33
N ALA A 207 -9.83 -0.28 8.13
CA ALA A 207 -8.51 0.03 7.61
C ALA A 207 -7.62 0.66 8.67
N VAL A 208 -6.46 0.05 8.92
CA VAL A 208 -5.48 0.58 9.86
C VAL A 208 -4.83 1.82 9.26
N ILE A 209 -4.78 2.87 10.07
CA ILE A 209 -4.18 4.17 9.72
C ILE A 209 -2.95 4.49 10.56
N ALA A 210 -2.80 3.88 11.75
CA ALA A 210 -1.67 4.10 12.64
C ALA A 210 -1.44 2.93 13.62
N ILE A 211 -0.26 2.92 14.25
CA ILE A 211 0.17 1.95 15.24
C ILE A 211 0.28 2.69 16.58
N HIS A 212 -0.56 2.34 17.55
CA HIS A 212 -0.57 2.98 18.86
C HIS A 212 0.76 2.76 19.60
N HIS A 213 1.31 3.80 20.22
CA HIS A 213 2.49 3.66 21.08
C HIS A 213 2.47 4.61 22.29
N GLY A 214 1.32 5.25 22.57
CA GLY A 214 0.96 6.06 23.75
C GLY A 214 2.10 6.67 24.59
N GLN A 215 2.18 8.00 24.66
CA GLN A 215 3.06 8.69 25.62
C GLN A 215 2.30 9.16 26.87
N LYS A 216 3.00 9.30 28.01
CA LYS A 216 2.49 9.56 29.39
C LYS A 216 1.40 10.64 29.56
N LYS A 217 1.08 11.45 28.56
CA LYS A 217 0.04 12.49 28.62
C LYS A 217 -0.99 12.45 27.49
N LYS A 218 -0.73 11.74 26.38
CA LYS A 218 -1.62 11.69 25.21
C LYS A 218 -1.46 10.36 24.45
N ALA A 219 -2.57 9.82 23.98
CA ALA A 219 -2.52 8.68 23.06
C ALA A 219 -2.00 9.15 21.70
N THR A 220 -0.96 8.48 21.22
CA THR A 220 -0.34 8.76 19.94
C THR A 220 -0.13 7.46 19.17
N GLY A 221 -0.05 7.57 17.85
CA GLY A 221 0.31 6.45 17.00
C GLY A 221 1.11 6.85 15.78
N THR A 222 2.05 5.98 15.38
CA THR A 222 2.84 6.11 14.15
C THR A 222 1.94 5.86 12.96
N ARG A 223 1.88 6.79 12.01
CA ARG A 223 1.03 6.68 10.81
C ARG A 223 1.52 5.60 9.87
N LEU A 224 0.59 4.84 9.27
CA LEU A 224 0.88 3.96 8.15
C LEU A 224 1.07 4.80 6.88
N ASN A 225 2.27 5.34 6.75
CA ASN A 225 2.69 6.11 5.60
C ASN A 225 3.46 5.25 4.58
N GLU A 226 3.82 5.86 3.45
CA GLU A 226 4.64 5.24 2.40
C GLU A 226 5.92 4.61 2.97
N LYS A 227 6.62 5.32 3.85
CA LYS A 227 7.88 4.87 4.47
C LYS A 227 7.68 3.60 5.30
N VAL A 228 6.69 3.59 6.19
CA VAL A 228 6.36 2.48 7.10
C VAL A 228 5.91 1.27 6.30
N LEU A 229 4.99 1.45 5.34
CA LEU A 229 4.51 0.35 4.49
C LEU A 229 5.62 -0.20 3.60
N CYS A 230 6.49 0.64 3.03
CA CYS A 230 7.66 0.19 2.27
C CYS A 230 8.65 -0.62 3.12
N ASP A 231 8.85 -0.26 4.39
CA ASP A 231 9.69 -1.02 5.31
C ASP A 231 9.05 -2.39 5.64
N ILE A 232 7.73 -2.41 5.90
CA ILE A 232 6.94 -3.65 6.10
C ILE A 232 7.03 -4.56 4.87
N PHE A 233 6.73 -4.04 3.67
CA PHE A 233 6.74 -4.82 2.44
C PHE A 233 8.12 -5.37 2.11
N ARG A 234 9.17 -4.58 2.32
CA ARG A 234 10.54 -5.05 2.10
C ARG A 234 10.89 -6.22 3.01
N PHE A 235 10.49 -6.17 4.28
CA PHE A 235 10.71 -7.27 5.21
C PHE A 235 9.87 -8.50 4.85
N ALA A 236 8.61 -8.29 4.46
CA ALA A 236 7.68 -9.33 4.01
C ALA A 236 7.96 -9.85 2.59
N LYS A 237 8.96 -9.30 1.88
CA LYS A 237 9.33 -9.59 0.48
C LYS A 237 8.18 -9.38 -0.51
N VAL A 238 7.50 -8.25 -0.38
CA VAL A 238 6.35 -7.84 -1.20
C VAL A 238 6.71 -6.63 -2.05
N GLY A 239 6.12 -6.60 -3.25
CA GLY A 239 6.34 -5.55 -4.23
C GLY A 239 7.52 -5.81 -5.16
N TYR A 240 7.64 -4.96 -6.16
CA TYR A 240 8.61 -5.02 -7.23
C TYR A 240 9.41 -3.72 -7.23
N LYS A 241 10.72 -3.81 -7.45
CA LYS A 241 11.61 -2.64 -7.40
C LYS A 241 12.34 -2.43 -8.71
N GLY A 242 12.42 -1.18 -9.15
CA GLY A 242 13.17 -0.80 -10.35
C GLY A 242 12.74 -1.56 -11.60
N LYS A 243 11.44 -1.81 -11.76
CA LYS A 243 10.90 -2.60 -12.87
C LYS A 243 10.32 -1.73 -13.96
N SER A 244 10.49 -2.15 -15.21
CA SER A 244 9.78 -1.56 -16.35
C SER A 244 8.52 -2.36 -16.66
N LEU A 245 7.47 -1.68 -17.13
CA LEU A 245 6.24 -2.32 -17.58
C LEU A 245 6.35 -2.68 -19.06
N LYS A 246 6.35 -3.97 -19.38
CA LYS A 246 6.52 -4.50 -20.74
C LYS A 246 5.31 -5.30 -21.18
N VAL A 247 4.88 -5.16 -22.43
CA VAL A 247 3.85 -6.01 -23.02
C VAL A 247 4.33 -7.46 -23.12
N ALA A 248 3.55 -8.37 -22.56
CA ALA A 248 3.82 -9.81 -22.51
C ALA A 248 2.97 -10.55 -23.56
N HIS A 249 3.22 -10.28 -24.85
CA HIS A 249 2.49 -10.92 -25.94
C HIS A 249 3.45 -11.57 -26.93
N LYS A 250 3.18 -12.81 -27.37
CA LYS A 250 4.06 -13.55 -28.31
C LYS A 250 4.20 -12.89 -29.69
N GLN A 251 3.21 -12.09 -30.08
CA GLN A 251 3.25 -11.28 -31.30
C GLN A 251 3.73 -9.84 -31.04
N ALA A 252 4.12 -9.50 -29.81
CA ALA A 252 4.86 -8.26 -29.59
C ALA A 252 6.18 -8.37 -30.34
N ASN A 253 6.64 -7.25 -30.90
CA ASN A 253 7.91 -7.17 -31.62
C ASN A 253 9.05 -7.78 -30.76
N ASP A 254 10.00 -8.48 -31.39
CA ASP A 254 11.14 -9.12 -30.71
C ASP A 254 11.94 -8.15 -29.82
N MET A 255 11.91 -6.85 -30.15
CA MET A 255 12.55 -5.81 -29.35
C MET A 255 11.83 -5.52 -28.01
N GLY A 256 10.57 -5.93 -27.87
CA GLY A 256 9.71 -5.63 -26.73
C GLY A 256 9.02 -4.26 -26.83
N ILE A 257 7.88 -4.14 -26.16
CA ILE A 257 7.06 -2.92 -26.11
C ILE A 257 6.95 -2.50 -24.64
N TYR A 258 7.27 -1.24 -24.33
CA TYR A 258 7.41 -0.74 -22.97
C TYR A 258 6.61 0.55 -22.75
N LEU A 259 6.16 0.78 -21.52
CA LEU A 259 5.69 2.10 -21.10
C LEU A 259 6.90 3.02 -20.90
N ARG A 260 6.86 4.22 -21.48
CA ARG A 260 7.85 5.28 -21.25
C ARG A 260 7.17 6.53 -20.71
N LEU A 261 7.78 7.16 -19.70
CA LEU A 261 7.42 8.48 -19.17
C LEU A 261 8.62 9.42 -19.36
N PRO A 262 8.71 10.13 -20.49
CA PRO A 262 9.87 10.97 -20.77
C PRO A 262 9.79 12.31 -20.02
N GLY A 263 10.93 12.81 -19.52
CA GLY A 263 10.97 14.06 -18.75
C GLY A 263 10.47 15.30 -19.52
N HIS A 264 10.58 15.29 -20.85
CA HIS A 264 10.16 16.39 -21.72
C HIS A 264 8.68 16.31 -22.17
N SER A 265 7.90 15.33 -21.70
CA SER A 265 6.47 15.23 -22.01
C SER A 265 5.65 14.98 -20.75
N ASP A 266 4.48 15.61 -20.68
CA ASP A 266 3.53 15.39 -19.59
C ASP A 266 2.83 14.02 -19.71
N PHE A 267 2.84 13.43 -20.93
CA PHE A 267 2.16 12.19 -21.26
C PHE A 267 3.11 11.04 -21.50
N GLY A 268 2.70 9.86 -21.05
CA GLY A 268 3.32 8.59 -21.33
C GLY A 268 3.27 8.25 -22.82
N LYS A 269 4.26 7.47 -23.24
CA LYS A 269 4.44 6.97 -24.59
C LYS A 269 4.60 5.46 -24.57
N VAL A 270 4.29 4.82 -25.67
CA VAL A 270 4.71 3.45 -25.92
C VAL A 270 6.06 3.47 -26.60
N ARG A 271 7.03 2.73 -26.07
CA ARG A 271 8.38 2.60 -26.62
C ARG A 271 8.63 1.20 -27.16
N LEU A 272 9.20 1.13 -28.36
CA LEU A 272 9.70 -0.08 -28.99
C LEU A 272 11.19 -0.29 -28.64
N GLY A 273 11.49 -1.36 -27.91
CA GLY A 273 12.85 -1.70 -27.51
C GLY A 273 13.28 -1.11 -26.16
N LYS A 274 14.15 -1.86 -25.47
CA LYS A 274 14.70 -1.48 -24.16
C LYS A 274 15.87 -0.49 -24.22
N GLU A 275 16.54 -0.41 -25.37
CA GLU A 275 17.67 0.50 -25.57
C GLU A 275 17.23 1.95 -25.28
N GLY A 276 17.93 2.64 -24.38
CA GLY A 276 17.59 4.02 -23.97
C GLY A 276 16.28 4.16 -23.17
N LEU A 277 15.71 3.06 -22.67
CA LEU A 277 14.58 3.13 -21.74
C LEU A 277 15.08 3.55 -20.34
N ASP A 278 14.58 4.69 -19.90
CA ASP A 278 14.88 5.35 -18.61
C ASP A 278 13.72 5.24 -17.61
N THR A 279 12.64 4.56 -18.00
CA THR A 279 11.42 4.44 -17.20
C THR A 279 11.43 3.17 -16.35
N ALA A 280 11.43 3.37 -15.03
CA ALA A 280 11.37 2.30 -14.05
C ALA A 280 10.46 2.68 -12.88
N PHE A 281 9.88 1.67 -12.23
CA PHE A 281 8.92 1.84 -11.14
C PHE A 281 9.27 0.96 -9.95
N ASP A 282 9.02 1.48 -8.76
CA ASP A 282 8.71 0.65 -7.60
C ASP A 282 7.19 0.41 -7.59
N ILE A 283 6.77 -0.86 -7.64
CA ILE A 283 5.35 -1.27 -7.64
C ILE A 283 5.04 -1.99 -6.34
N PHE A 284 4.05 -1.53 -5.60
CA PHE A 284 3.69 -2.14 -4.32
C PHE A 284 2.20 -1.94 -3.99
N PRO A 285 1.65 -2.72 -3.05
CA PRO A 285 0.26 -2.57 -2.64
C PRO A 285 0.03 -1.18 -2.04
N GLY A 286 -0.88 -0.41 -2.64
CA GLY A 286 -1.34 0.86 -2.08
C GLY A 286 -2.61 0.72 -1.26
N TYR A 287 -3.42 -0.30 -1.56
CA TYR A 287 -4.62 -0.65 -0.82
C TYR A 287 -4.69 -2.16 -0.66
N SER A 288 -5.11 -2.60 0.52
CA SER A 288 -5.50 -3.98 0.75
C SER A 288 -6.77 -4.01 1.60
N PRO A 289 -7.77 -4.81 1.23
CA PRO A 289 -8.96 -4.96 2.05
C PRO A 289 -8.65 -5.77 3.32
N VAL A 290 -9.62 -5.88 4.22
CA VAL A 290 -9.53 -6.82 5.34
C VAL A 290 -9.44 -8.27 4.83
N SER A 291 -9.03 -9.20 5.68
CA SER A 291 -9.00 -10.61 5.25
C SER A 291 -10.41 -11.21 5.15
N GLY A 292 -10.65 -11.99 4.09
CA GLY A 292 -11.88 -12.77 3.92
C GLY A 292 -13.06 -11.99 3.36
N VAL A 293 -12.82 -10.83 2.74
CA VAL A 293 -13.76 -10.12 1.87
C VAL A 293 -13.35 -10.31 0.40
N PRO A 294 -14.29 -10.22 -0.57
CA PRO A 294 -14.02 -10.56 -1.97
C PRO A 294 -13.21 -9.51 -2.73
N GLU A 295 -13.06 -8.30 -2.19
CA GLU A 295 -12.28 -7.23 -2.79
C GLU A 295 -10.82 -7.66 -3.00
N GLU A 296 -10.22 -7.14 -4.05
CA GLU A 296 -8.82 -7.39 -4.38
C GLU A 296 -7.92 -6.22 -3.94
N PRO A 297 -6.64 -6.50 -3.64
CA PRO A 297 -5.66 -5.44 -3.37
C PRO A 297 -5.43 -4.59 -4.62
N LEU A 298 -5.16 -3.30 -4.40
CA LEU A 298 -4.78 -2.37 -5.46
C LEU A 298 -3.32 -1.93 -5.29
N TYR A 299 -2.64 -1.75 -6.42
CA TYR A 299 -1.23 -1.44 -6.52
C TYR A 299 -1.03 -0.02 -7.00
N VAL A 300 0.05 0.58 -6.55
CA VAL A 300 0.52 1.89 -7.01
C VAL A 300 1.86 1.72 -7.68
N PHE A 301 2.12 2.56 -8.69
CA PHE A 301 3.38 2.61 -9.39
C PHE A 301 4.07 3.91 -9.00
N ARG A 302 5.20 3.79 -8.31
CA ARG A 302 6.06 4.93 -7.97
C ARG A 302 7.19 5.00 -8.98
N PHE A 303 7.17 6.03 -9.81
CA PHE A 303 8.21 6.32 -10.79
C PHE A 303 9.54 6.61 -10.10
N ILE A 304 10.61 6.07 -10.67
CA ILE A 304 11.98 6.30 -10.23
C ILE A 304 12.59 7.32 -11.17
N HIS A 305 12.77 8.55 -10.69
CA HIS A 305 13.35 9.62 -11.48
C HIS A 305 14.76 9.24 -11.96
N PRO A 306 15.04 9.31 -13.28
CA PRO A 306 16.40 9.17 -13.77
C PRO A 306 17.25 10.39 -13.33
N PRO A 307 18.59 10.28 -13.36
CA PRO A 307 19.47 11.35 -12.89
C PRO A 307 19.31 12.70 -13.59
N ASP A 308 18.81 12.70 -14.82
CA ASP A 308 18.56 13.87 -15.67
C ASP A 308 17.09 14.32 -15.67
N TRP A 309 16.30 13.87 -14.70
CA TRP A 309 14.90 14.25 -14.58
C TRP A 309 14.73 15.77 -14.35
N PRO A 310 13.75 16.44 -14.98
CA PRO A 310 13.58 17.88 -14.84
C PRO A 310 13.26 18.31 -13.40
N GLU A 311 13.97 19.32 -12.90
CA GLU A 311 13.76 19.87 -11.54
C GLU A 311 12.32 20.34 -11.31
N GLY A 312 11.68 20.93 -12.32
CA GLY A 312 10.28 21.38 -12.22
C GLY A 312 9.26 20.24 -12.05
N ARG A 313 9.69 18.98 -12.17
CA ARG A 313 8.86 17.77 -12.08
C ARG A 313 9.41 16.77 -11.04
N SER A 314 10.29 17.21 -10.13
CA SER A 314 10.95 16.34 -9.16
C SER A 314 10.01 15.72 -8.13
N GLU A 315 8.83 16.31 -7.91
CA GLU A 315 7.85 15.79 -6.96
C GLU A 315 6.85 14.82 -7.62
N GLU A 316 6.76 14.82 -8.96
CA GLU A 316 5.86 13.96 -9.72
C GLU A 316 6.36 12.51 -9.74
N LYS A 317 5.86 11.70 -8.81
CA LYS A 317 6.36 10.33 -8.61
C LYS A 317 5.31 9.24 -8.71
N TRP A 318 4.02 9.58 -8.74
CA TRP A 318 2.95 8.58 -8.85
C TRP A 318 2.44 8.50 -10.28
N VAL A 319 2.30 7.28 -10.79
CA VAL A 319 1.66 7.07 -12.09
C VAL A 319 0.16 7.29 -11.93
N LEU A 320 -0.37 8.20 -12.74
CA LEU A 320 -1.80 8.46 -12.88
C LEU A 320 -2.30 7.80 -14.16
N TRP A 321 -3.31 6.96 -14.02
CA TRP A 321 -3.91 6.23 -15.14
C TRP A 321 -5.24 6.89 -15.51
N ASP A 322 -5.25 7.67 -16.60
CA ASP A 322 -6.44 8.40 -17.04
C ASP A 322 -7.12 7.66 -18.20
N ALA A 323 -8.11 6.86 -17.84
CA ALA A 323 -8.92 6.13 -18.80
C ALA A 323 -9.91 6.99 -19.59
N SER A 324 -10.16 8.25 -19.18
CA SER A 324 -11.09 9.13 -19.90
C SER A 324 -10.39 9.74 -21.11
N ASP A 325 -9.11 10.10 -20.94
CA ASP A 325 -8.31 10.75 -21.98
C ASP A 325 -7.34 9.79 -22.70
N ASP A 326 -7.37 8.50 -22.38
CA ASP A 326 -6.43 7.50 -22.90
C ASP A 326 -4.95 7.86 -22.62
N THR A 327 -4.69 8.43 -21.45
CA THR A 327 -3.34 8.87 -21.07
C THR A 327 -2.81 8.25 -19.80
N VAL A 328 -1.49 8.23 -19.70
CA VAL A 328 -0.77 7.90 -18.47
C VAL A 328 0.14 9.07 -18.17
N THR A 329 0.04 9.65 -17.00
CA THR A 329 0.82 10.83 -16.60
C THR A 329 1.49 10.59 -15.24
N LEU A 330 2.28 11.56 -14.79
CA LEU A 330 2.83 11.58 -13.44
C LEU A 330 2.16 12.65 -12.61
N THR A 331 2.00 12.38 -11.31
CA THR A 331 1.45 13.33 -10.35
C THR A 331 2.22 13.31 -9.03
N GLU A 332 2.26 14.44 -8.35
CA GLU A 332 2.80 14.57 -6.99
C GLU A 332 1.91 13.88 -5.95
N HIS A 333 0.59 13.90 -6.17
CA HIS A 333 -0.39 13.49 -5.18
C HIS A 333 -0.98 12.13 -5.50
N LEU A 334 -0.96 11.23 -4.52
CA LEU A 334 -1.63 9.95 -4.64
C LEU A 334 -3.15 10.17 -4.64
N GLN A 335 -3.83 9.65 -5.66
CA GLN A 335 -5.27 9.77 -5.84
C GLN A 335 -5.87 8.46 -6.37
N GLU A 336 -7.20 8.35 -6.43
CA GLU A 336 -7.91 7.10 -6.76
C GLU A 336 -7.41 6.45 -8.06
N PHE A 337 -7.22 7.25 -9.11
CA PHE A 337 -6.72 6.80 -10.41
C PHE A 337 -5.22 6.47 -10.45
N CYS A 338 -4.50 6.53 -9.31
CA CYS A 338 -3.16 5.97 -9.18
C CYS A 338 -3.16 4.49 -8.78
N PHE A 339 -4.32 3.95 -8.39
CA PHE A 339 -4.49 2.58 -7.90
C PHE A 339 -5.02 1.68 -9.00
N VAL A 340 -4.34 0.56 -9.23
CA VAL A 340 -4.70 -0.42 -10.26
C VAL A 340 -4.76 -1.83 -9.69
N LYS A 341 -5.65 -2.65 -10.23
CA LYS A 341 -5.63 -4.09 -10.02
C LYS A 341 -4.63 -4.72 -10.99
N LEU A 342 -3.77 -5.59 -10.48
CA LEU A 342 -2.86 -6.43 -11.28
C LEU A 342 -3.51 -7.80 -11.46
N GLU A 343 -4.29 -7.95 -12.53
CA GLU A 343 -5.07 -9.17 -12.77
C GLU A 343 -4.20 -10.26 -13.39
N LYS A 344 -3.94 -11.31 -12.61
CA LYS A 344 -3.12 -12.44 -13.08
C LYS A 344 -3.89 -13.24 -14.13
N GLY A 345 -3.21 -13.56 -15.24
CA GLY A 345 -3.77 -14.45 -16.25
C GLY A 345 -3.86 -15.91 -15.80
N LYS A 346 -4.11 -16.80 -16.77
CA LYS A 346 -4.14 -18.26 -16.52
C LYS A 346 -2.76 -18.84 -16.15
N ASP A 347 -1.70 -18.17 -16.58
CA ASP A 347 -0.33 -18.58 -16.30
C ASP A 347 0.02 -18.32 -14.83
N LYS A 348 0.77 -19.24 -14.23
CA LYS A 348 1.21 -19.16 -12.83
C LYS A 348 2.72 -19.00 -12.77
N GLY A 349 3.20 -18.11 -11.91
CA GLY A 349 4.63 -17.89 -11.69
C GLY A 349 4.95 -16.44 -11.39
N GLU A 350 6.21 -16.18 -11.01
CA GLU A 350 6.72 -14.85 -10.69
C GLU A 350 6.75 -13.92 -11.91
N ASN A 351 6.88 -14.49 -13.12
CA ASN A 351 6.85 -13.76 -14.39
C ASN A 351 5.55 -14.02 -15.17
N ALA A 352 4.48 -14.43 -14.48
CA ALA A 352 3.20 -14.64 -15.13
C ALA A 352 2.67 -13.31 -15.69
N PRO A 353 2.22 -13.28 -16.96
CA PRO A 353 1.59 -12.10 -17.51
C PRO A 353 0.36 -11.67 -16.70
N PHE A 354 0.16 -10.36 -16.57
CA PHE A 354 -0.97 -9.77 -15.87
C PHE A 354 -1.58 -8.61 -16.67
N GLY A 355 -2.89 -8.37 -16.49
CA GLY A 355 -3.55 -7.15 -16.94
C GLY A 355 -3.39 -6.02 -15.92
N VAL A 356 -3.33 -4.78 -16.39
CA VAL A 356 -3.44 -3.58 -15.54
C VAL A 356 -4.88 -3.07 -15.70
N VAL A 357 -5.68 -3.25 -14.64
CA VAL A 357 -7.13 -2.99 -14.66
C VAL A 357 -7.46 -1.86 -13.70
N LEU A 358 -8.30 -0.92 -14.15
CA LEU A 358 -8.78 0.20 -13.36
C LEU A 358 -10.28 0.06 -13.09
N PRO A 359 -10.74 0.30 -11.85
CA PRO A 359 -12.14 0.54 -11.60
C PRO A 359 -12.55 1.93 -12.11
N ILE A 360 -13.60 2.00 -12.93
CA ILE A 360 -14.26 3.26 -13.28
C ILE A 360 -15.65 3.33 -12.63
N LYS A 361 -16.26 4.53 -12.59
CA LYS A 361 -17.58 4.72 -11.96
C LYS A 361 -18.63 3.83 -12.62
N GLY A 362 -19.44 3.14 -11.80
CA GLY A 362 -20.58 2.33 -12.25
C GLY A 362 -20.30 0.85 -12.47
N ASP A 363 -19.35 0.27 -11.73
CA ASP A 363 -18.91 -1.14 -11.81
C ASP A 363 -18.25 -1.57 -13.12
N ASP A 364 -18.13 -0.66 -14.09
CA ASP A 364 -17.34 -0.94 -15.28
C ASP A 364 -15.85 -0.96 -14.93
N LEU A 365 -15.13 -1.90 -15.55
CA LEU A 365 -13.69 -2.03 -15.46
C LEU A 365 -13.09 -1.73 -16.84
N VAL A 366 -11.95 -1.05 -16.83
CA VAL A 366 -11.15 -0.80 -18.03
C VAL A 366 -9.74 -1.35 -17.85
N GLU A 367 -9.12 -1.74 -18.94
CA GLU A 367 -7.78 -2.33 -18.95
C GLU A 367 -6.84 -1.55 -19.87
N LEU A 368 -5.59 -1.39 -19.44
CA LEU A 368 -4.53 -0.75 -20.21
C LEU A 368 -4.19 -1.56 -21.46
N ARG A 369 -3.97 -0.87 -22.58
CA ARG A 369 -3.36 -1.41 -23.80
C ARG A 369 -2.22 -0.52 -24.29
N MET A 370 -1.17 -1.15 -24.79
CA MET A 370 -0.01 -0.45 -25.36
C MET A 370 0.38 -1.04 -26.71
N GLN A 371 0.17 -0.28 -27.78
CA GLN A 371 0.41 -0.74 -29.16
C GLN A 371 1.59 -0.01 -29.81
N VAL A 372 2.07 -0.51 -30.94
CA VAL A 372 3.18 0.07 -31.72
C VAL A 372 2.89 0.00 -33.22
N THR A 373 1.62 0.15 -33.60
CA THR A 373 1.20 0.07 -35.01
C THR A 373 1.61 1.28 -35.82
N ASP A 374 1.84 2.43 -35.18
CA ASP A 374 2.27 3.67 -35.83
C ASP A 374 3.78 3.70 -36.12
N ILE A 375 4.57 2.80 -35.52
CA ILE A 375 6.03 2.74 -35.74
C ILE A 375 6.33 1.85 -36.94
N THR A 376 6.73 2.46 -38.05
CA THR A 376 7.09 1.74 -39.29
C THR A 376 8.56 1.28 -39.30
N PRO A 377 8.94 0.33 -40.17
CA PRO A 377 10.35 -0.02 -40.37
C PRO A 377 11.24 1.15 -40.82
N GLY A 378 10.67 2.16 -41.49
CA GLY A 378 11.37 3.39 -41.85
C GLY A 378 11.71 4.23 -40.62
N ASP A 379 10.75 4.37 -39.70
CA ASP A 379 10.90 5.09 -38.43
C ASP A 379 12.01 4.48 -37.57
N ILE A 380 12.05 3.14 -37.49
CA ILE A 380 13.10 2.42 -36.77
C ILE A 380 14.49 2.73 -37.35
N LYS A 381 14.63 2.78 -38.67
CA LYS A 381 15.89 3.14 -39.33
C LYS A 381 16.31 4.58 -39.07
N LEU A 382 15.34 5.48 -38.84
CA LEU A 382 15.56 6.87 -38.47
C LEU A 382 15.73 7.07 -36.95
N GLY A 383 15.68 6.00 -36.16
CA GLY A 383 15.83 6.03 -34.70
C GLY A 383 14.55 6.39 -33.94
N VAL A 384 13.42 6.56 -34.62
CA VAL A 384 12.12 6.78 -33.99
C VAL A 384 11.61 5.46 -33.42
N ARG A 385 11.33 5.46 -32.11
CA ARG A 385 10.95 4.25 -31.36
C ARG A 385 9.77 4.48 -30.44
N GLU A 386 9.04 5.56 -30.61
CA GLU A 386 7.95 5.95 -29.71
C GLU A 386 6.68 6.29 -30.47
N SER A 387 5.55 5.92 -29.88
CA SER A 387 4.22 6.31 -30.31
C SER A 387 3.35 6.71 -29.13
N SER A 388 2.20 7.33 -29.41
CA SER A 388 1.21 7.72 -28.40
C SER A 388 0.11 6.66 -28.22
N GLU A 389 0.37 5.41 -28.60
CA GLU A 389 -0.64 4.34 -28.69
C GLU A 389 -0.91 3.66 -27.34
N ILE A 390 -1.23 4.48 -26.34
CA ILE A 390 -1.80 4.06 -25.06
C ILE A 390 -3.33 4.17 -25.18
N SER A 391 -4.06 3.19 -24.66
CA SER A 391 -5.52 3.27 -24.56
C SER A 391 -6.04 2.45 -23.39
N PHE A 392 -7.28 2.72 -22.98
CA PHE A 392 -8.03 1.95 -21.99
C PHE A 392 -9.31 1.44 -22.60
N ASP A 393 -9.42 0.11 -22.70
CA ASP A 393 -10.59 -0.54 -23.27
C ASP A 393 -11.41 -1.24 -22.21
N ARG A 394 -12.68 -1.50 -22.50
CA ARG A 394 -13.55 -2.27 -21.61
C ARG A 394 -12.90 -3.62 -21.27
N HIS A 395 -12.76 -3.86 -19.98
CA HIS A 395 -12.22 -5.10 -19.46
C HIS A 395 -13.27 -6.21 -19.55
N PHE A 396 -12.83 -7.40 -19.97
CA PHE A 396 -13.65 -8.60 -19.96
C PHE A 396 -12.89 -9.70 -19.21
N GLU A 397 -13.45 -10.12 -18.09
CA GLU A 397 -12.83 -11.10 -17.21
C GLU A 397 -12.42 -12.37 -18.00
N ASN A 398 -11.21 -12.86 -17.72
CA ASN A 398 -10.63 -14.05 -18.35
C ASN A 398 -10.44 -13.98 -19.89
N LYS A 399 -10.58 -12.81 -20.52
CA LYS A 399 -10.24 -12.61 -21.93
C LYS A 399 -8.86 -11.96 -22.07
N VAL A 400 -8.04 -12.57 -22.91
CA VAL A 400 -6.74 -12.02 -23.31
C VAL A 400 -6.93 -11.38 -24.68
N PHE A 401 -6.64 -10.09 -24.78
CA PHE A 401 -6.63 -9.35 -26.03
C PHE A 401 -5.18 -9.15 -26.50
N LYS A 402 -5.01 -8.54 -27.68
CA LYS A 402 -3.67 -8.18 -28.14
C LYS A 402 -3.20 -6.98 -27.31
N PHE A 403 -1.98 -7.07 -26.78
CA PHE A 403 -1.29 -5.96 -26.11
C PHE A 403 -1.90 -5.44 -24.79
N ASN A 404 -2.77 -6.22 -24.13
CA ASN A 404 -3.38 -5.85 -22.83
C ASN A 404 -2.80 -6.61 -21.62
N TYR A 405 -1.79 -7.46 -21.85
CA TYR A 405 -1.07 -8.19 -20.80
C TYR A 405 0.37 -7.76 -20.74
N PHE A 406 0.90 -7.71 -19.52
CA PHE A 406 2.19 -7.15 -19.19
C PHE A 406 3.00 -8.07 -18.30
N GLN A 407 4.29 -7.82 -18.26
CA GLN A 407 5.23 -8.42 -17.32
C GLN A 407 6.18 -7.33 -16.80
N PHE A 408 6.68 -7.53 -15.60
CA PHE A 408 7.74 -6.70 -15.04
C PHE A 408 9.09 -7.20 -15.53
N GLU A 409 9.88 -6.30 -16.12
CA GLU A 409 11.26 -6.60 -16.53
C GLU A 409 12.29 -5.92 -15.61
#